data_AF-A0A418RMQ2-F1
#
_entry.id   AF-A0A418RMQ2-F1
#
_cell.length_a   1.000
_cell.length_b   1.000
_cell.length_c   1.000
_cell.angle_alpha   90.00
_cell.angle_beta   90.00
_cell.angle_gamma   90.00
#
_symmetry.space_group_name_H-M   'P 1'
#
loop_
_entity.id
_entity.type
_entity.pdbx_description
1 polymer ?
#
loop_
_entity_poly.entity_id
_entity_poly.type
_entity_poly.pdbx_seq_one_letter_code
_entity_poly.pdbx_strand_id
1 'polypeptide(L)' 'MQAIEFEETPFQHTIRIPDSVPDGVSLRVLLLVDEQTIKSNHTDNKHWKSLLGSMPNVGSDQDFTRTLDYGREISWDS' A
#
# COMPACT_ATOMS: atom_id res chain seq x y z
N MET A 1 24.76 21.32 4.38
CA MET A 1 23.49 20.62 4.08
C MET A 1 22.43 21.24 4.95
N GLN A 2 21.36 21.79 4.38
CA GLN A 2 20.20 22.26 5.13
C GLN A 2 19.10 21.21 5.00
N ALA A 3 18.47 20.88 6.12
CA ALA A 3 17.31 19.99 6.16
C ALA A 3 16.08 20.86 6.41
N ILE A 4 15.03 20.62 5.63
CA ILE A 4 13.71 21.21 5.84
C ILE A 4 12.81 20.06 6.26
N GLU A 5 12.19 20.20 7.42
CA GLU A 5 11.17 19.29 7.92
C GLU A 5 9.82 19.99 7.78
N PHE A 6 8.87 19.33 7.13
CA PHE A 6 7.51 19.81 7.01
C PHE A 6 6.54 18.65 7.18
N GLU A 7 5.39 18.93 7.78
CA GLU A 7 4.31 17.99 8.00
C GLU A 7 3.16 18.34 7.05
N GLU A 8 2.72 17.38 6.24
CA GLU A 8 1.56 17.55 5.36
C GLU A 8 0.68 16.30 5.42
N THR A 9 -0.63 16.50 5.32
CA THR A 9 -1.57 15.41 5.08
C THR A 9 -1.69 15.17 3.58
N PRO A 10 -1.34 13.98 3.07
CA PRO A 10 -1.38 13.71 1.65
C PRO A 10 -2.83 13.77 1.12
N PHE A 11 -3.00 14.37 -0.05
CA PHE A 11 -4.26 14.37 -0.81
C PHE A 11 -4.05 13.69 -2.15
N GLN A 12 -4.93 12.73 -2.51
CA GLN A 12 -4.80 11.93 -3.74
C GLN A 12 -3.40 11.31 -3.93
N HIS A 13 -2.85 10.74 -2.85
CA HIS A 13 -1.51 10.12 -2.86
C HIS A 13 -0.39 11.07 -3.30
N THR A 14 -0.58 12.38 -3.15
CA THR A 14 0.39 13.42 -3.52
C THR A 14 0.76 14.21 -2.27
N ILE A 15 2.07 14.47 -2.11
CA ILE A 15 2.62 15.38 -1.09
C ILE A 15 3.16 16.60 -1.83
N ARG A 16 2.75 17.79 -1.41
CA ARG A 16 3.21 19.05 -2.02
C ARG A 16 4.49 19.53 -1.34
N ILE A 17 5.53 19.72 -2.14
CA ILE A 17 6.80 20.28 -1.68
C ILE A 17 6.68 21.81 -1.67
N PRO A 18 7.20 22.52 -0.64
CA PRO A 18 7.18 23.98 -0.60
C PRO A 18 7.94 24.62 -1.78
N ASP A 19 7.45 25.77 -2.26
CA ASP A 19 8.07 26.56 -3.34
C ASP A 19 9.48 27.06 -3.02
N SER A 20 9.93 26.94 -1.77
CA SER A 20 11.29 27.28 -1.35
C SER A 20 12.33 26.25 -1.81
N VAL A 21 11.90 25.06 -2.24
CA VAL A 21 12.78 24.00 -2.76
C VAL A 21 12.94 24.22 -4.27
N PRO A 22 14.16 24.50 -4.77
CA PRO A 22 14.38 24.75 -6.18
C PRO A 22 14.28 23.47 -7.02
N ASP A 23 13.93 23.62 -8.30
CA ASP A 23 13.86 22.52 -9.25
C ASP A 23 15.22 21.83 -9.45
N GLY A 24 15.19 20.51 -9.68
CA GLY A 24 16.38 19.71 -10.00
C GLY A 24 17.23 19.28 -8.80
N VAL A 25 16.78 19.55 -7.56
CA VAL A 25 17.46 19.09 -6.35
C VAL A 25 17.07 17.66 -5.96
N SER A 26 18.03 16.90 -5.42
CA SER A 26 17.79 15.56 -4.88
C SER A 26 17.14 15.66 -3.50
N LEU A 27 16.07 14.90 -3.30
CA LEU A 27 15.29 14.88 -2.07
C LEU A 27 15.35 13.52 -1.40
N ARG A 28 15.42 13.52 -0.07
CA ARG A 28 15.28 12.32 0.76
C ARG A 28 13.97 12.42 1.53
N VAL A 29 13.06 11.48 1.30
CA VAL A 29 11.73 11.45 1.94
C VAL A 29 11.70 10.34 2.99
N LEU A 30 11.24 10.66 4.20
CA LEU A 30 10.97 9.69 5.27
C LEU A 30 9.46 9.68 5.53
N LEU A 31 8.81 8.53 5.29
CA LEU A 31 7.39 8.36 5.58
C LEU A 31 7.24 7.56 6.87
N LEU A 32 6.53 8.15 7.83
CA LEU A 32 6.12 7.48 9.07
C LEU A 32 4.61 7.28 8.99
N VAL A 33 4.16 6.03 9.07
CA VAL A 33 2.73 5.68 8.96
C VAL A 33 2.33 4.88 10.19
N ASP A 34 1.19 5.23 10.79
CA ASP A 34 0.58 4.43 11.84
C ASP A 34 -0.16 3.23 11.21
N GLU A 35 0.30 2.02 11.55
CA GLU A 35 -0.24 0.75 11.03
C GLU A 35 -1.75 0.58 11.30
N GLN A 36 -2.29 1.23 12.34
CA GLN A 36 -3.71 1.17 12.66
C GLN A 36 -4.59 1.78 11.56
N THR A 37 -4.09 2.82 10.88
CA THR A 37 -4.82 3.52 9.80
C THR A 37 -4.79 2.77 8.47
N ILE A 38 -3.80 1.89 8.26
CA ILE A 38 -3.68 1.09 7.03
C ILE A 38 -4.75 -0.03 7.01
N LYS A 39 -5.13 -0.55 8.19
CA LYS A 39 -6.07 -1.68 8.32
C LYS A 39 -7.51 -1.29 7.98
N SER A 40 -7.91 -0.03 8.12
CA SER A 40 -9.27 0.44 7.79
C SER A 40 -9.53 0.57 6.30
N ASN A 41 -8.50 0.70 5.47
CA ASN A 41 -8.65 0.72 4.00
C ASN A 41 -8.60 -0.69 3.39
N HIS A 42 -8.30 -1.71 4.18
CA HIS A 42 -8.20 -3.10 3.74
C HIS A 42 -9.56 -3.85 3.77
N THR A 43 -10.63 -3.20 4.22
CA THR A 43 -11.99 -3.76 4.23
C THR A 43 -12.52 -4.06 2.83
N ASP A 44 -12.09 -3.32 1.80
CA ASP A 44 -12.47 -3.58 0.41
C ASP A 44 -11.98 -4.94 -0.09
N ASN A 45 -10.88 -5.44 0.48
CA ASN A 45 -10.36 -6.75 0.07
C ASN A 45 -11.24 -7.92 0.49
N LYS A 46 -12.09 -7.74 1.52
CA LYS A 46 -13.01 -8.78 1.97
C LYS A 46 -14.22 -8.90 1.04
N HIS A 47 -14.64 -7.79 0.45
CA HIS A 47 -15.80 -7.76 -0.44
C HIS A 47 -15.58 -8.58 -1.71
N TRP A 48 -14.43 -8.42 -2.39
CA TRP A 48 -14.16 -9.20 -3.60
C TRP A 48 -13.91 -10.69 -3.31
N LYS A 49 -13.26 -11.03 -2.17
CA LYS A 49 -13.11 -12.44 -1.76
C LYS A 49 -14.46 -13.11 -1.55
N SER A 50 -15.41 -12.40 -0.94
CA SER A 50 -16.78 -12.89 -0.76
C SER A 50 -17.53 -13.04 -2.08
N LEU A 51 -17.36 -12.10 -3.03
CA LEU A 51 -17.98 -12.19 -4.34
C LEU A 51 -17.42 -13.35 -5.16
N LEU A 52 -16.09 -13.51 -5.21
CA LEU A 52 -15.46 -14.63 -5.90
C LEU A 52 -15.84 -15.97 -5.24
N GLY A 53 -15.79 -16.07 -3.91
CA GLY A 53 -16.20 -17.30 -3.20
C GLY A 53 -17.66 -17.73 -3.43
N SER A 54 -18.53 -16.81 -3.88
CA SER A 54 -19.92 -17.13 -4.22
C SER A 54 -20.12 -17.74 -5.62
N MET A 55 -19.09 -17.71 -6.47
CA MET A 55 -19.15 -18.28 -7.82
C MET A 55 -18.81 -19.78 -7.78
N PRO A 56 -19.53 -20.63 -8.53
CA PRO A 56 -19.16 -22.04 -8.65
C PRO A 56 -17.85 -22.19 -9.44
N ASN A 57 -16.99 -23.15 -9.03
CA ASN A 57 -15.75 -23.56 -9.72
C ASN A 57 -14.60 -22.54 -9.81
N VAL A 58 -14.55 -21.50 -8.98
CA VAL A 58 -13.45 -20.50 -9.04
C VAL A 58 -12.33 -20.70 -8.02
N GLY A 59 -12.47 -21.66 -7.11
CA GLY A 59 -11.46 -21.96 -6.09
C GLY A 59 -12.04 -22.71 -4.89
N SER A 60 -11.20 -23.00 -3.91
CA SER A 60 -11.61 -23.59 -2.63
C SER A 60 -11.82 -22.51 -1.57
N ASP A 61 -12.63 -22.79 -0.54
CA ASP A 61 -12.82 -21.90 0.62
C ASP A 61 -11.50 -21.53 1.31
N GLN A 62 -10.50 -22.42 1.19
CA GLN A 62 -9.17 -22.19 1.71
C GLN A 62 -8.39 -21.13 0.91
N ASP A 63 -8.67 -20.94 -0.37
CA ASP A 63 -8.07 -19.86 -1.17
C ASP A 63 -8.61 -18.48 -0.73
N PHE A 64 -9.90 -18.41 -0.37
CA PHE A 64 -10.57 -17.17 0.01
C PHE A 64 -10.34 -16.75 1.47
N THR A 65 -9.92 -17.68 2.34
CA THR A 65 -9.62 -17.41 3.76
C THR A 65 -8.14 -17.10 4.04
N ARG A 66 -7.25 -17.22 3.04
CA ARG A 66 -5.83 -16.88 3.19
C ARG A 66 -5.62 -15.41 3.57
N THR A 67 -4.71 -15.18 4.51
CA THR A 67 -4.13 -13.85 4.78
C THR A 67 -3.40 -13.34 3.54
N LEU A 68 -3.22 -12.02 3.46
CA LEU A 68 -2.53 -11.39 2.35
C LEU A 68 -1.11 -11.99 2.24
N ASP A 69 -0.88 -12.77 1.20
CA ASP A 69 0.39 -13.42 0.89
C ASP A 69 0.94 -12.71 -0.36
N TYR A 70 2.07 -12.02 -0.23
CA TYR A 70 2.73 -11.29 -1.33
C TYR A 70 3.47 -12.22 -2.30
N GLY A 71 3.26 -13.53 -2.18
CA GLY A 71 3.87 -14.54 -3.01
C GLY A 71 4.88 -15.34 -2.20
N ARG A 72 4.89 -16.64 -2.43
CA ARG A 72 5.98 -17.51 -1.96
C ARG A 72 7.26 -17.04 -2.63
N GLU A 73 8.39 -17.12 -1.91
CA GLU A 73 9.72 -17.04 -2.49
C GLU A 73 9.92 -18.21 -3.47
N ILE A 74 9.33 -18.09 -4.66
CA ILE A 74 9.55 -19.00 -5.78
C ILE A 74 10.73 -18.39 -6.52
N SER A 75 11.91 -18.98 -6.32
CA SER A 75 13.02 -18.80 -7.25
C SER A 75 12.55 -19.34 -8.61
N TRP A 76 12.42 -18.45 -9.59
CA TRP A 76 12.05 -18.80 -10.98
C TRP A 76 13.16 -19.54 -11.74
N ASP A 77 14.06 -20.23 -11.03
CA ASP A 77 15.21 -20.92 -11.60
C ASP A 77 15.20 -22.39 -11.09
N SER A 78 14.55 -23.26 -11.86
CA SER A 78 14.65 -24.73 -11.78
C SER A 78 14.39 -25.33 -13.15
#